data_AF-A0A915L4G6-F1
#
_entry.id   AF-A0A915L4G6-F1
#
_cell.length_a   1.000
_cell.length_b   1.000
_cell.length_c   1.000
_cell.angle_alpha   90.00
_cell.angle_beta   90.00
_cell.angle_gamma   90.00
#
_symmetry.space_group_name_H-M   'P 1'
#
loop_
_entity.id
_entity.type
_entity.pdbx_description
1 polymer ?
#
loop_
_entity_poly.entity_id
_entity_poly.type
_entity_poly.pdbx_seq_one_letter_code
_entity_poly.pdbx_strand_id
1 'polypeptide(L)'
;PNFVSSFADDTSVYFWFRETAAEYTDHGRQIYGRVARVCKGDQGSITAKKSQQREFGTWTTFLKARLNCSMPGDIPFYFNELQATTQIISGLYGPTAEPSSIVYAVFSTPYTGMQASAICAYRLQDVQRIFNKGAFKHQPDSKSLWQPISKSYRTGNCDLNSEAISDDMANFVQKNSLMHEAVPNFFGEPIFVDTNLKSQMTQVVVHKAKTVDGAVYDVLFVGTSDGRVLKLVNCQQNSRSNIVSTVFIDSVRLFPNRAAVQNLLVYDRGEFRDLKFMQKDDKSNY
;
A
#
# COMPACT_ATOMS: atom_id res chain seq x y z
N PRO A 1 -13.85 -1.36 -5.72
CA PRO A 1 -12.43 -1.40 -5.26
C PRO A 1 -12.07 -2.84 -4.92
N ASN A 2 -10.80 -3.21 -5.06
CA ASN A 2 -10.27 -4.52 -4.63
C ASN A 2 -9.33 -4.30 -3.44
N PHE A 3 -9.79 -4.65 -2.24
CA PHE A 3 -8.99 -4.55 -1.02
C PHE A 3 -7.96 -5.69 -0.96
N VAL A 4 -6.73 -5.36 -0.56
CA VAL A 4 -5.63 -6.34 -0.45
C VAL A 4 -5.20 -6.57 0.99
N SER A 5 -5.31 -5.56 1.85
CA SER A 5 -4.98 -5.68 3.28
C SER A 5 -5.56 -4.50 4.09
N SER A 6 -5.58 -4.68 5.41
CA SER A 6 -5.84 -3.62 6.38
C SER A 6 -5.04 -3.88 7.64
N PHE A 7 -4.57 -2.81 8.28
CA PHE A 7 -3.92 -2.88 9.59
C PHE A 7 -4.15 -1.57 10.36
N ALA A 8 -3.91 -1.59 11.66
CA ALA A 8 -4.14 -0.46 12.54
C ALA A 8 -2.86 -0.03 13.25
N ASP A 9 -2.68 1.27 13.44
CA ASP A 9 -1.80 1.82 14.48
C ASP A 9 -2.63 2.17 15.72
N ASP A 10 -2.10 2.93 16.68
CA ASP A 10 -2.83 3.28 17.90
C ASP A 10 -4.09 4.10 17.62
N THR A 11 -4.04 5.01 16.64
CA THR A 11 -5.06 6.04 16.39
C THR A 11 -5.94 5.77 15.18
N SER A 12 -5.43 4.99 14.22
CA SER A 12 -5.94 4.92 12.86
C SER A 12 -5.99 3.50 12.33
N VAL A 13 -6.91 3.25 11.40
CA VAL A 13 -6.98 2.05 10.58
C VAL A 13 -6.64 2.41 9.14
N TYR A 14 -5.73 1.65 8.53
CA TYR A 14 -5.31 1.82 7.14
C TYR A 14 -5.89 0.71 6.28
N PHE A 15 -6.37 1.08 5.10
CA PHE A 15 -6.90 0.16 4.10
C PHE A 15 -6.10 0.28 2.81
N TRP A 16 -5.59 -0.84 2.31
CA TRP A 16 -4.81 -0.89 1.08
C TRP A 16 -5.63 -1.59 0.01
N PHE A 17 -5.77 -0.94 -1.14
CA PHE A 17 -6.64 -1.43 -2.21
C PHE A 17 -6.26 -0.85 -3.56
N ARG A 18 -6.83 -1.40 -4.62
CA ARG A 18 -6.81 -0.79 -5.95
C ARG A 18 -8.22 -0.42 -6.42
N GLU A 19 -8.35 0.67 -7.14
CA GLU A 19 -9.63 1.15 -7.69
C GLU A 19 -9.44 1.78 -9.07
N THR A 20 -10.54 1.98 -9.80
CA THR A 20 -10.53 2.80 -11.01
C THR A 20 -10.30 4.27 -10.62
N ALA A 21 -9.36 4.93 -11.27
CA ALA A 21 -8.96 6.30 -10.99
C ALA A 21 -9.94 7.30 -11.60
N ALA A 22 -10.84 7.82 -10.79
CA ALA A 22 -11.76 8.89 -11.21
C ALA A 22 -10.98 10.09 -11.76
N GLU A 23 -9.82 10.41 -11.18
CA GLU A 23 -8.96 11.51 -11.61
C GLU A 23 -8.26 11.32 -12.95
N TYR A 24 -8.45 10.17 -13.58
CA TYR A 24 -7.87 9.83 -14.88
C TYR A 24 -8.94 9.53 -15.93
N THR A 25 -10.22 9.59 -15.57
CA THR A 25 -11.32 9.10 -16.44
C THR A 25 -11.38 9.85 -17.78
N ASP A 26 -11.05 11.14 -17.79
CA ASP A 26 -11.00 11.96 -19.01
C ASP A 26 -9.89 11.54 -20.00
N HIS A 27 -8.90 10.78 -19.52
CA HIS A 27 -7.78 10.25 -20.29
C HIS A 27 -7.88 8.74 -20.53
N GLY A 28 -8.98 8.12 -20.12
CA GLY A 28 -9.26 6.69 -20.26
C GLY A 28 -9.43 5.97 -18.92
N ARG A 29 -9.39 4.64 -18.97
CA ARG A 29 -9.58 3.81 -17.77
C ARG A 29 -8.22 3.39 -17.21
N GLN A 30 -7.88 3.91 -16.03
CA GLN A 30 -6.70 3.51 -15.28
C GLN A 30 -7.08 2.97 -13.90
N ILE A 31 -6.40 1.92 -13.45
CA ILE A 31 -6.47 1.43 -12.08
C ILE A 31 -5.30 2.04 -11.31
N TYR A 32 -5.50 2.49 -10.06
CA TYR A 32 -4.42 2.91 -9.17
C TYR A 32 -4.48 2.17 -7.83
N GLY A 33 -3.31 1.81 -7.31
CA GLY A 33 -3.11 1.42 -5.91
C GLY A 33 -3.30 2.62 -4.98
N ARG A 34 -3.98 2.38 -3.87
CA ARG A 34 -4.35 3.36 -2.86
C ARG A 34 -4.03 2.84 -1.47
N VAL A 35 -3.70 3.78 -0.60
CA VAL A 35 -3.88 3.63 0.85
C VAL A 35 -4.96 4.61 1.28
N ALA A 36 -5.87 4.17 2.13
CA ALA A 36 -6.80 5.01 2.86
C ALA A 36 -6.58 4.91 4.36
N ARG A 37 -7.05 5.91 5.09
CA ARG A 37 -7.01 5.96 6.55
C ARG A 37 -8.34 6.44 7.09
N VAL A 38 -8.74 5.87 8.22
CA VAL A 38 -9.86 6.32 9.07
C VAL A 38 -9.38 6.37 10.51
N CYS A 39 -9.75 7.41 11.25
CA CYS A 39 -9.44 7.51 12.68
C CYS A 39 -10.36 6.58 13.48
N LYS A 40 -9.81 5.83 14.44
CA LYS A 40 -10.61 4.92 15.29
C LYS A 40 -11.67 5.65 16.12
N GLY A 41 -11.38 6.90 16.50
CA GLY A 41 -12.29 7.76 17.27
C GLY A 41 -13.34 8.50 16.43
N ASP A 42 -13.45 8.22 15.13
CA ASP A 42 -14.43 8.87 14.25
C ASP A 42 -15.86 8.42 14.63
N GLN A 43 -16.62 9.36 15.21
CA GLN A 43 -18.01 9.17 15.59
C GLN A 43 -18.97 9.53 14.45
N GLY A 44 -18.48 10.02 13.32
CA GLY A 44 -19.29 10.51 12.21
C GLY A 44 -19.88 11.91 12.44
N SER A 45 -20.42 12.51 11.38
CA SER A 45 -21.01 13.87 11.44
C SER A 45 -22.33 13.87 12.25
N ILE A 46 -22.48 14.85 13.16
CA ILE A 46 -23.71 15.07 13.94
C ILE A 46 -24.93 15.25 13.03
N THR A 47 -24.80 16.00 11.94
CA THR A 47 -25.93 16.28 11.02
C THR A 47 -26.30 15.06 10.18
N ALA A 48 -25.32 14.22 9.82
CA ALA A 48 -25.62 12.92 9.21
C ALA A 48 -26.42 12.01 10.17
N LYS A 49 -26.05 11.98 11.47
CA LYS A 49 -26.79 11.24 12.51
C LYS A 49 -28.23 11.73 12.68
N LYS A 50 -28.47 13.05 12.61
CA LYS A 50 -29.81 13.66 12.77
C LYS A 50 -30.74 13.45 11.58
N SER A 51 -30.21 13.22 10.38
CA SER A 51 -31.00 13.15 9.15
C SER A 51 -31.87 11.90 8.99
N GLN A 52 -31.81 10.90 9.87
CA GLN A 52 -32.57 9.61 9.82
C GLN A 52 -32.47 8.81 8.49
N GLN A 53 -31.83 9.34 7.45
CA GLN A 53 -31.73 8.74 6.11
C GLN A 53 -30.44 7.95 5.89
N ARG A 54 -29.51 7.96 6.85
CA ARG A 54 -28.28 7.17 6.80
C ARG A 54 -28.13 6.41 8.12
N GLU A 55 -28.60 5.17 8.11
CA GLU A 55 -28.58 4.21 9.24
C GLU A 55 -27.16 3.95 9.79
N PHE A 56 -26.13 4.30 9.00
CA PHE A 56 -24.74 4.30 9.39
C PHE A 56 -24.16 5.70 9.19
N GLY A 57 -23.62 6.30 10.25
CA GLY A 57 -22.93 7.59 10.16
C GLY A 57 -21.86 7.56 9.05
N THR A 58 -21.74 8.65 8.29
CA THR A 58 -20.69 8.75 7.26
C THR A 58 -19.36 9.13 7.92
N TRP A 59 -18.29 8.41 7.59
CA TRP A 59 -16.93 8.72 8.05
C TRP A 59 -16.59 10.20 7.79
N THR A 60 -16.06 10.88 8.80
CA THR A 60 -15.60 12.27 8.72
C THR A 60 -14.09 12.39 8.55
N THR A 61 -13.37 11.29 8.78
CA THR A 61 -11.90 11.21 8.75
C THR A 61 -11.36 10.32 7.63
N PHE A 62 -12.24 9.80 6.76
CA PHE A 62 -11.83 8.97 5.62
C PHE A 62 -11.05 9.79 4.59
N LEU A 63 -9.77 9.46 4.42
CA LEU A 63 -8.89 10.02 3.38
C LEU A 63 -8.20 8.90 2.63
N LYS A 64 -7.90 9.12 1.34
CA LYS A 64 -7.16 8.19 0.49
C LYS A 64 -6.12 8.88 -0.37
N ALA A 65 -4.99 8.23 -0.62
CA ALA A 65 -3.90 8.75 -1.44
C ALA A 65 -3.46 7.72 -2.48
N ARG A 66 -2.97 8.18 -3.64
CA ARG A 66 -2.34 7.32 -4.65
C ARG A 66 -1.03 6.76 -4.09
N LEU A 67 -0.73 5.49 -4.35
CA LEU A 67 0.59 4.92 -4.12
C LEU A 67 1.43 5.08 -5.40
N ASN A 68 2.61 5.68 -5.29
CA ASN A 68 3.54 5.77 -6.42
C ASN A 68 4.51 4.57 -6.39
N CYS A 69 4.36 3.66 -7.33
CA CYS A 69 5.33 2.60 -7.60
C CYS A 69 5.79 2.76 -9.05
N SER A 70 6.91 3.41 -9.28
CA SER A 70 7.43 3.67 -10.63
C SER A 70 8.95 3.59 -10.69
N MET A 71 9.47 3.12 -11.83
CA MET A 71 10.87 3.28 -12.15
C MET A 71 11.15 4.75 -12.50
N PRO A 72 12.23 5.35 -11.97
CA PRO A 72 12.64 6.69 -12.32
C PRO A 72 13.13 6.75 -13.78
N GLY A 73 13.11 7.95 -14.35
CA GLY A 73 13.53 8.25 -15.73
C GLY A 73 12.86 9.52 -16.24
N ASP A 74 13.25 9.98 -17.43
CA ASP A 74 12.62 11.16 -18.07
C ASP A 74 11.10 11.00 -18.20
N ILE A 75 10.68 9.76 -18.48
CA ILE A 75 9.28 9.33 -18.45
C ILE A 75 9.19 8.13 -17.50
N PRO A 76 8.62 8.29 -16.30
CA PRO A 76 8.54 7.20 -15.33
C PRO A 76 7.66 6.05 -15.82
N PHE A 77 8.09 4.81 -15.56
CA PHE A 77 7.29 3.61 -15.83
C PHE A 77 6.55 3.16 -14.58
N TYR A 78 5.21 3.15 -14.62
CA TYR A 78 4.36 2.90 -13.44
C TYR A 78 3.83 1.47 -13.34
N PHE A 79 3.94 0.89 -12.14
CA PHE A 79 3.23 -0.32 -11.73
C PHE A 79 2.01 0.10 -10.92
N ASN A 80 0.84 0.03 -11.55
CA ASN A 80 -0.34 0.72 -11.04
C ASN A 80 -1.29 -0.18 -10.24
N GLU A 81 -1.24 -1.51 -10.44
CA GLU A 81 -2.19 -2.44 -9.82
C GLU A 81 -1.61 -3.07 -8.56
N LEU A 82 -2.06 -2.61 -7.39
CA LEU A 82 -1.68 -3.18 -6.11
C LEU A 82 -2.25 -4.60 -5.94
N GLN A 83 -1.39 -5.59 -5.66
CA GLN A 83 -1.76 -7.00 -5.49
C GLN A 83 -1.76 -7.45 -4.02
N ALA A 84 -0.75 -7.06 -3.25
CA ALA A 84 -0.61 -7.44 -1.85
C ALA A 84 0.25 -6.43 -1.09
N THR A 85 0.14 -6.42 0.24
CA THR A 85 1.08 -5.71 1.12
C THR A 85 1.49 -6.58 2.29
N THR A 86 2.60 -6.23 2.93
CA THR A 86 2.97 -6.76 4.25
C THR A 86 2.17 -6.08 5.37
N GLN A 87 2.34 -6.60 6.59
CA GLN A 87 2.11 -5.82 7.81
C GLN A 87 3.16 -4.71 7.95
N ILE A 88 3.01 -3.86 8.97
CA ILE A 88 4.00 -2.83 9.30
C ILE A 88 5.31 -3.50 9.74
N ILE A 89 6.41 -3.13 9.09
CA ILE A 89 7.77 -3.59 9.39
C ILE A 89 8.55 -2.42 9.98
N SER A 90 8.93 -2.53 11.25
CA SER A 90 9.74 -1.50 11.94
C SER A 90 11.22 -1.81 11.82
N GLY A 91 12.04 -0.84 11.42
CA GLY A 91 13.49 -1.05 11.29
C GLY A 91 14.25 0.27 11.27
N LEU A 92 15.57 0.17 11.16
CA LEU A 92 16.45 1.33 11.02
C LEU A 92 16.90 1.41 9.56
N TYR A 93 16.56 2.45 8.82
CA TYR A 93 16.84 2.51 7.38
C TYR A 93 17.61 3.76 7.00
N GLY A 94 18.36 3.67 5.90
CA GLY A 94 19.17 4.78 5.38
C GLY A 94 20.50 4.95 6.11
N PRO A 95 21.33 5.91 5.65
CA PRO A 95 22.71 6.07 6.11
C PRO A 95 22.83 6.47 7.58
N THR A 96 21.81 7.12 8.13
CA THR A 96 21.73 7.56 9.54
C THR A 96 20.97 6.56 10.43
N ALA A 97 20.59 5.39 9.89
CA ALA A 97 19.85 4.36 10.62
C ALA A 97 18.57 4.90 11.28
N GLU A 98 17.75 5.64 10.54
CA GLU A 98 16.54 6.26 11.10
C GLU A 98 15.46 5.22 11.40
N PRO A 99 14.85 5.25 12.60
CA PRO A 99 13.68 4.44 12.90
C PRO A 99 12.54 4.74 11.92
N SER A 100 12.18 3.74 11.11
CA SER A 100 11.09 3.85 10.13
C SER A 100 10.17 2.65 10.22
N SER A 101 8.89 2.92 9.97
CA SER A 101 7.84 1.90 9.89
C SER A 101 7.41 1.82 8.44
N ILE A 102 7.74 0.71 7.78
CA ILE A 102 7.53 0.56 6.34
C ILE A 102 6.55 -0.57 6.02
N VAL A 103 5.92 -0.45 4.87
CA VAL A 103 5.01 -1.45 4.30
C VAL A 103 5.54 -1.78 2.92
N TYR A 104 5.89 -3.06 2.69
CA TYR A 104 6.21 -3.53 1.35
C TYR A 104 4.92 -3.87 0.61
N ALA A 105 4.88 -3.55 -0.67
CA ALA A 105 3.70 -3.69 -1.51
C ALA A 105 4.09 -4.25 -2.87
N VAL A 106 3.36 -5.27 -3.30
CA VAL A 106 3.47 -5.87 -4.62
C VAL A 106 2.54 -5.15 -5.57
N PHE A 107 3.08 -4.69 -6.69
CA PHE A 107 2.33 -4.12 -7.80
C PHE A 107 2.52 -4.94 -9.06
N SER A 108 1.57 -4.82 -9.97
CA SER A 108 1.69 -5.28 -11.34
C SER A 108 1.32 -4.18 -12.34
N THR A 109 1.75 -4.37 -13.58
CA THR A 109 1.18 -3.69 -14.74
C THR A 109 -0.20 -4.28 -15.07
N PRO A 110 -1.02 -3.56 -15.85
CA PRO A 110 -2.29 -4.10 -16.34
C PRO A 110 -2.12 -5.37 -17.17
N TYR A 111 -3.09 -6.28 -17.06
CA TYR A 111 -3.06 -7.58 -17.75
C TYR A 111 -2.99 -7.47 -19.29
N THR A 112 -3.57 -6.40 -19.85
CA THR A 112 -3.65 -6.18 -21.31
C THR A 112 -2.37 -5.63 -21.93
N GLY A 113 -1.27 -5.55 -21.18
CA GLY A 113 0.02 -5.02 -21.64
C GLY A 113 1.20 -5.92 -21.29
N MET A 114 2.40 -5.33 -21.28
CA MET A 114 3.62 -6.00 -20.83
C MET A 114 3.45 -6.40 -19.36
N GLN A 115 3.41 -7.69 -19.08
CA GLN A 115 3.24 -8.20 -17.71
C GLN A 115 4.55 -8.05 -16.95
N ALA A 116 4.53 -7.19 -15.93
CA ALA A 116 5.63 -7.00 -15.03
C ALA A 116 5.10 -6.78 -13.62
N SER A 117 5.90 -7.19 -12.64
CA SER A 117 5.63 -6.98 -11.23
C SER A 117 6.75 -6.17 -10.60
N ALA A 118 6.42 -5.42 -9.56
CA ALA A 118 7.37 -4.65 -8.79
C ALA A 118 7.04 -4.72 -7.31
N ILE A 119 8.08 -4.60 -6.49
CA ILE A 119 7.95 -4.48 -5.04
C ILE A 119 8.39 -3.08 -4.66
N CYS A 120 7.46 -2.31 -4.10
CA CYS A 120 7.71 -0.97 -3.59
C CYS A 120 7.59 -0.97 -2.06
N ALA A 121 8.23 -0.01 -1.41
CA ALA A 121 8.10 0.20 0.03
C ALA A 121 7.53 1.58 0.31
N TYR A 122 6.70 1.70 1.35
CA TYR A 122 6.11 2.96 1.77
C TYR A 122 6.32 3.18 3.26
N ARG A 123 6.87 4.34 3.64
CA ARG A 123 6.91 4.75 5.05
C ARG A 123 5.53 5.18 5.51
N LEU A 124 5.13 4.69 6.68
CA LEU A 124 3.90 5.13 7.32
C LEU A 124 3.95 6.62 7.66
N GLN A 125 5.15 7.14 7.97
CA GLN A 125 5.37 8.57 8.20
C GLN A 125 5.01 9.42 6.97
N ASP A 126 5.31 8.95 5.76
CA ASP A 126 4.96 9.66 4.52
C ASP A 126 3.45 9.62 4.25
N VAL A 127 2.81 8.48 4.52
CA VAL A 127 1.36 8.32 4.46
C VAL A 127 0.67 9.28 5.42
N GLN A 128 1.11 9.31 6.69
CA GLN A 128 0.60 10.20 7.73
C GLN A 128 0.83 11.67 7.38
N ARG A 129 2.03 12.03 6.89
CA ARG A 129 2.34 13.40 6.44
C ARG A 129 1.36 13.85 5.36
N ILE A 130 1.11 13.02 4.35
CA ILE A 130 0.19 13.33 3.26
C ILE A 130 -1.22 13.53 3.80
N PHE A 131 -1.72 12.65 4.65
CA PHE A 131 -3.07 12.80 5.20
C PHE A 131 -3.23 13.97 6.19
N ASN A 132 -2.17 14.34 6.89
CA ASN A 132 -2.23 15.39 7.92
C ASN A 132 -1.93 16.79 7.36
N LYS A 133 -1.14 16.88 6.28
CA LYS A 133 -0.60 18.15 5.77
C LYS A 133 -0.74 18.33 4.25
N GLY A 134 -1.06 17.27 3.51
CA GLY A 134 -1.16 17.32 2.05
C GLY A 134 -2.41 18.05 1.57
N ALA A 135 -2.35 18.59 0.36
CA ALA A 135 -3.51 19.18 -0.30
C ALA A 135 -4.51 18.10 -0.71
N PHE A 136 -5.79 18.44 -0.71
CA PHE A 136 -6.83 17.60 -1.28
C PHE A 136 -6.82 17.73 -2.81
N LYS A 137 -7.21 16.66 -3.50
CA LYS A 137 -7.45 16.66 -4.94
C LYS A 137 -8.93 16.96 -5.16
N HIS A 138 -9.21 18.13 -5.74
CA HIS A 138 -10.56 18.66 -5.90
C HIS A 138 -10.91 18.83 -7.38
N GLN A 139 -12.15 18.51 -7.72
CA GLN A 139 -12.74 18.79 -9.03
C GLN A 139 -13.99 19.66 -8.81
N PRO A 140 -14.00 20.94 -9.23
CA PRO A 140 -15.13 21.84 -9.04
C PRO A 140 -16.43 21.34 -9.69
N ASP A 141 -16.32 20.84 -10.92
CA ASP A 141 -17.40 20.25 -11.70
C ASP A 141 -16.85 19.15 -12.62
N SER A 142 -17.71 18.36 -13.25
CA SER A 142 -17.31 17.22 -14.08
C SER A 142 -16.51 17.56 -15.33
N LYS A 143 -16.45 18.84 -15.74
CA LYS A 143 -15.71 19.30 -16.92
C LYS A 143 -14.38 19.98 -16.54
N SER A 144 -14.21 20.32 -15.27
CA SER A 144 -13.03 20.98 -14.75
C SER A 144 -11.89 20.00 -14.51
N LEU A 145 -10.66 20.49 -14.66
CA LEU A 145 -9.47 19.73 -14.31
C LEU A 145 -9.37 19.53 -12.78
N TRP A 146 -8.77 18.41 -12.39
CA TRP A 146 -8.45 18.13 -11.00
C TRP A 146 -7.33 19.05 -10.52
N GLN A 147 -7.57 19.77 -9.43
CA GLN A 147 -6.65 20.76 -8.88
C GLN A 147 -6.37 20.54 -7.39
N PRO A 148 -5.19 20.95 -6.89
CA PRO A 148 -4.90 20.93 -5.47
C PRO A 148 -5.73 21.99 -4.75
N ILE A 149 -6.29 21.64 -3.60
CA ILE A 149 -6.86 22.61 -2.67
C ILE A 149 -6.30 22.38 -1.26
N SER A 150 -5.62 23.40 -0.75
CA SER A 150 -5.14 23.44 0.62
C SER A 150 -6.18 24.15 1.48
N LYS A 151 -6.89 23.40 2.31
CA LYS A 151 -7.73 23.99 3.36
C LYS A 151 -7.05 23.76 4.71
N SER A 152 -7.19 24.72 5.63
CA SER A 152 -6.68 24.62 7.00
C SER A 152 -7.44 23.58 7.85
N TYR A 153 -8.44 22.89 7.30
CA TYR A 153 -9.22 21.87 7.97
C TYR A 153 -8.36 20.63 8.22
N ARG A 154 -7.85 20.51 9.45
CA ARG A 154 -6.96 19.42 9.92
C ARG A 154 -7.72 18.11 10.19
N THR A 155 -8.61 17.70 9.30
CA THR A 155 -9.44 16.47 9.44
C THR A 155 -8.59 15.19 9.51
N GLY A 156 -7.30 15.29 9.19
CA GLY A 156 -6.35 14.19 9.30
C GLY A 156 -5.80 13.92 10.71
N ASN A 157 -5.92 14.83 11.67
CA ASN A 157 -5.45 14.53 13.03
C ASN A 157 -6.56 13.82 13.80
N CYS A 158 -6.30 12.58 14.22
CA CYS A 158 -7.22 11.77 15.01
C CYS A 158 -7.44 12.27 16.45
N ASP A 159 -6.83 13.41 16.81
CA ASP A 159 -7.00 14.09 18.09
C ASP A 159 -8.20 15.05 18.13
N LEU A 160 -8.78 15.38 16.97
CA LEU A 160 -9.97 16.23 16.92
C LEU A 160 -11.21 15.44 17.29
N ASN A 161 -12.02 15.99 18.20
CA ASN A 161 -13.36 15.47 18.44
C ASN A 161 -14.17 15.57 17.14
N SER A 162 -14.46 14.44 16.50
CA SER A 162 -15.21 14.35 15.25
C SER A 162 -16.60 14.98 15.33
N GLU A 163 -17.17 15.07 16.54
CA GLU A 163 -18.45 15.74 16.81
C GLU A 163 -18.33 17.27 16.79
N ALA A 164 -17.14 17.84 16.99
CA ALA A 164 -16.90 19.28 16.91
C ALA A 164 -16.60 19.76 15.47
N ILE A 165 -16.63 18.87 14.48
CA ILE A 165 -16.42 19.20 13.08
C ILE A 165 -17.67 19.91 12.52
N SER A 166 -17.49 21.05 11.85
CA SER A 166 -18.59 21.75 11.19
C SER A 166 -19.15 20.96 10.01
N ASP A 167 -20.44 21.14 9.71
CA ASP A 167 -21.08 20.45 8.59
C ASP A 167 -20.41 20.75 7.25
N ASP A 168 -19.94 21.99 7.05
CA ASP A 168 -19.19 22.36 5.85
C ASP A 168 -17.90 21.56 5.69
N MET A 169 -17.20 21.31 6.80
CA MET A 169 -15.97 20.52 6.80
C MET A 169 -16.26 19.03 6.57
N ALA A 170 -17.31 18.49 7.20
CA ALA A 170 -17.74 17.11 6.96
C ALA A 170 -18.17 16.90 5.48
N ASN A 171 -18.98 17.82 4.94
CA ASN A 171 -19.40 17.80 3.53
C ASN A 171 -18.21 17.95 2.58
N PHE A 172 -17.23 18.78 2.94
CA PHE A 172 -16.03 18.96 2.15
C PHE A 172 -15.20 17.68 2.07
N VAL A 173 -14.92 17.00 3.20
CA VAL A 173 -14.14 15.75 3.21
C VAL A 173 -14.87 14.64 2.47
N GLN A 174 -16.19 14.52 2.64
CA GLN A 174 -16.97 13.53 1.90
C GLN A 174 -16.86 13.70 0.39
N LYS A 175 -16.86 14.95 -0.09
CA LYS A 175 -16.68 15.26 -1.52
C LYS A 175 -15.22 15.18 -1.97
N ASN A 176 -14.27 15.43 -1.08
CA ASN A 176 -12.84 15.56 -1.39
C ASN A 176 -12.02 14.68 -0.45
N SER A 177 -12.13 13.36 -0.60
CA SER A 177 -11.36 12.40 0.21
C SER A 177 -10.02 11.99 -0.42
N LEU A 178 -9.80 12.32 -1.70
CA LEU A 178 -8.57 12.00 -2.41
C LEU A 178 -7.50 13.06 -2.14
N MET A 179 -6.30 12.65 -1.76
CA MET A 179 -5.15 13.54 -1.62
C MET A 179 -4.51 13.83 -2.99
N HIS A 180 -4.00 15.05 -3.16
CA HIS A 180 -3.35 15.48 -4.39
C HIS A 180 -1.98 14.82 -4.57
N GLU A 181 -1.19 14.77 -3.50
CA GLU A 181 0.11 14.10 -3.48
C GLU A 181 -0.07 12.57 -3.50
N ALA A 182 0.77 11.90 -4.30
CA ALA A 182 0.95 10.45 -4.20
C ALA A 182 1.96 10.13 -3.10
N VAL A 183 1.76 9.02 -2.39
CA VAL A 183 2.74 8.47 -1.45
C VAL A 183 3.97 8.02 -2.25
N PRO A 184 5.15 8.63 -2.01
CA PRO A 184 6.36 8.28 -2.73
C PRO A 184 6.85 6.89 -2.30
N ASN A 185 7.55 6.19 -3.19
CA ASN A 185 8.31 5.02 -2.78
C ASN A 185 9.42 5.45 -1.82
N PHE A 186 9.52 4.76 -0.68
CA PHE A 186 10.50 5.05 0.36
C PHE A 186 11.93 5.09 -0.17
N PHE A 187 12.29 4.17 -1.07
CA PHE A 187 13.64 4.08 -1.61
C PHE A 187 13.81 4.82 -2.95
N GLY A 188 12.85 5.66 -3.34
CA GLY A 188 12.86 6.40 -4.60
C GLY A 188 12.45 5.57 -5.82
N GLU A 189 12.73 4.27 -5.82
CA GLU A 189 12.41 3.31 -6.88
C GLU A 189 12.02 1.93 -6.32
N PRO A 190 11.39 1.04 -7.09
CA PRO A 190 11.05 -0.30 -6.64
C PRO A 190 12.29 -1.07 -6.16
N ILE A 191 12.16 -1.78 -5.05
CA ILE A 191 13.25 -2.62 -4.52
C ILE A 191 13.50 -3.85 -5.37
N PHE A 192 12.52 -4.29 -6.15
CA PHE A 192 12.65 -5.41 -7.05
C PHE A 192 11.66 -5.24 -8.18
N VAL A 193 12.10 -5.53 -9.41
CA VAL A 193 11.25 -5.55 -10.59
C VAL A 193 11.44 -6.90 -11.27
N ASP A 194 10.31 -7.54 -11.57
CA ASP A 194 10.25 -8.76 -12.36
C ASP A 194 9.52 -8.48 -13.66
N THR A 195 10.25 -8.56 -14.76
CA THR A 195 9.72 -8.41 -16.13
C THR A 195 9.48 -9.77 -16.80
N ASN A 196 9.54 -10.86 -16.04
CA ASN A 196 9.27 -12.20 -16.54
C ASN A 196 7.78 -12.33 -16.91
N LEU A 197 7.49 -12.22 -18.21
CA LEU A 197 6.16 -12.28 -18.81
C LEU A 197 5.35 -13.55 -18.54
N LYS A 198 5.91 -14.51 -17.79
CA LYS A 198 5.31 -15.83 -17.53
C LYS A 198 4.52 -15.90 -16.23
N SER A 199 4.79 -15.03 -15.26
CA SER A 199 4.03 -14.97 -14.02
C SER A 199 4.11 -13.61 -13.34
N GLN A 200 3.09 -13.29 -12.55
CA GLN A 200 3.01 -12.08 -11.76
C GLN A 200 3.19 -12.40 -10.28
N MET A 201 3.76 -11.48 -9.52
CA MET A 201 3.79 -11.57 -8.07
C MET A 201 2.39 -11.36 -7.50
N THR A 202 2.01 -12.20 -6.55
CA THR A 202 0.66 -12.23 -5.96
C THR A 202 0.65 -11.90 -4.49
N GLN A 203 1.71 -12.23 -3.75
CA GLN A 203 1.78 -12.14 -2.29
C GLN A 203 3.18 -11.73 -1.83
N VAL A 204 3.29 -11.09 -0.67
CA VAL A 204 4.58 -10.76 -0.04
C VAL A 204 4.49 -10.86 1.48
N VAL A 205 5.51 -11.45 2.08
CA VAL A 205 5.75 -11.43 3.53
C VAL A 205 7.21 -11.16 3.82
N VAL A 206 7.48 -10.57 4.99
CA VAL A 206 8.83 -10.19 5.41
C VAL A 206 9.21 -10.97 6.67
N HIS A 207 10.46 -11.41 6.68
CA HIS A 207 11.13 -11.94 7.84
C HIS A 207 12.38 -11.11 8.15
N LYS A 208 12.54 -10.69 9.41
CA LYS A 208 13.78 -10.03 9.84
C LYS A 208 14.82 -11.07 10.25
N ALA A 209 15.89 -11.15 9.46
CA ALA A 209 17.02 -12.02 9.74
C ALA A 209 18.16 -11.20 10.35
N LYS A 210 18.68 -11.65 11.49
CA LYS A 210 19.92 -11.13 12.08
C LYS A 210 21.09 -11.99 11.59
N THR A 211 22.11 -11.36 11.04
CA THR A 211 23.34 -12.02 10.58
C THR A 211 24.33 -12.19 11.72
N VAL A 212 25.38 -12.98 11.47
CA VAL A 212 26.42 -13.33 12.47
C VAL A 212 27.20 -12.11 12.99
N ASP A 213 27.33 -11.08 12.16
CA ASP A 213 27.93 -9.77 12.49
C ASP A 213 26.96 -8.83 13.23
N GLY A 214 25.73 -9.30 13.51
CA GLY A 214 24.71 -8.56 14.24
C GLY A 214 23.86 -7.62 13.39
N ALA A 215 24.15 -7.48 12.10
CA ALA A 215 23.32 -6.70 11.19
C ALA A 215 21.94 -7.36 11.00
N VAL A 216 20.92 -6.54 10.73
CA VAL A 216 19.55 -7.03 10.51
C VAL A 216 19.13 -6.69 9.10
N TYR A 217 18.51 -7.65 8.42
CA TYR A 217 18.05 -7.54 7.05
C TYR A 217 16.59 -7.96 6.93
N ASP A 218 15.87 -7.27 6.04
CA ASP A 218 14.53 -7.69 5.64
C ASP A 218 14.65 -8.74 4.53
N VAL A 219 14.27 -9.98 4.85
CA VAL A 219 14.14 -11.08 3.89
C VAL A 219 12.70 -11.15 3.42
N LEU A 220 12.48 -10.93 2.12
CA LEU A 220 11.16 -10.97 1.52
C LEU A 220 10.92 -12.35 0.90
N PHE A 221 9.75 -12.93 1.17
CA PHE A 221 9.22 -14.08 0.47
C PHE A 221 8.03 -13.65 -0.38
N VAL A 222 8.12 -13.91 -1.68
CA VAL A 222 7.20 -13.34 -2.68
C VAL A 222 6.57 -14.48 -3.48
N GLY A 223 5.25 -14.60 -3.40
CA GLY A 223 4.49 -15.62 -4.11
C GLY A 223 4.20 -15.19 -5.54
N THR A 224 4.13 -16.14 -6.46
CA THR A 224 3.79 -15.88 -7.88
C THR A 224 2.52 -16.58 -8.33
N SER A 225 1.97 -16.11 -9.45
CA SER A 225 0.80 -16.69 -10.11
C SER A 225 1.06 -18.06 -10.72
N ASP A 226 2.34 -18.47 -10.87
CA ASP A 226 2.72 -19.81 -11.35
C ASP A 226 3.23 -20.74 -10.23
N GLY A 227 2.94 -20.42 -8.97
CA GLY A 227 3.21 -21.31 -7.84
C GLY A 227 4.67 -21.36 -7.39
N ARG A 228 5.43 -20.28 -7.64
CA ARG A 228 6.77 -20.10 -7.10
C ARG A 228 6.76 -19.19 -5.89
N VAL A 229 7.79 -19.34 -5.07
CA VAL A 229 8.14 -18.37 -4.04
C VAL A 229 9.57 -17.91 -4.27
N LEU A 230 9.71 -16.61 -4.47
CA LEU A 230 10.99 -15.93 -4.58
C LEU A 230 11.46 -15.54 -3.19
N LYS A 231 12.76 -15.70 -2.92
CA LYS A 231 13.43 -15.21 -1.71
C LYS A 231 14.35 -14.06 -2.09
N LEU A 232 14.06 -12.88 -1.55
CA LEU A 232 14.83 -11.65 -1.78
C LEU A 232 15.36 -11.12 -0.44
N VAL A 233 16.45 -10.36 -0.47
CA VAL A 233 16.96 -9.64 0.70
C VAL A 233 17.10 -8.17 0.34
N ASN A 234 16.42 -7.31 1.09
CA ASN A 234 16.64 -5.88 1.00
C ASN A 234 17.85 -5.50 1.87
N CYS A 235 18.94 -5.10 1.22
CA CYS A 235 20.20 -4.71 1.88
C CYS A 235 20.21 -3.23 2.28
N GLN A 236 19.15 -2.47 1.98
CA GLN A 236 19.10 -1.04 2.19
C GLN A 236 19.04 -0.62 3.67
N GLN A 237 18.78 -1.57 4.57
CA GLN A 237 18.85 -1.34 6.01
C GLN A 237 20.28 -0.99 6.47
N ASN A 238 21.31 -1.57 5.84
CA ASN A 238 22.72 -1.42 6.22
C ASN A 238 23.57 -0.73 5.13
N SER A 239 22.93 -0.24 4.07
CA SER A 239 23.61 0.46 2.98
C SER A 239 23.87 1.91 3.35
N ARG A 240 25.11 2.38 3.13
CA ARG A 240 25.46 3.80 3.18
C ARG A 240 25.12 4.55 1.89
N SER A 241 24.68 3.82 0.86
CA SER A 241 24.34 4.36 -0.45
C SER A 241 22.83 4.54 -0.56
N ASN A 242 22.41 5.60 -1.26
CA ASN A 242 21.02 5.80 -1.66
C ASN A 242 20.59 4.87 -2.80
N ILE A 243 21.51 4.08 -3.35
CA ILE A 243 21.22 3.08 -4.38
C ILE A 243 20.53 1.89 -3.74
N VAL A 244 19.37 1.53 -4.27
CA VAL A 244 18.59 0.37 -3.86
C VAL A 244 19.38 -0.91 -4.17
N SER A 245 19.69 -1.68 -3.12
CA SER A 245 20.39 -2.96 -3.25
C SER A 245 19.50 -4.07 -2.71
N THR A 246 18.91 -4.83 -3.63
CA THR A 246 18.14 -6.05 -3.34
C THR A 246 18.80 -7.24 -3.97
N VAL A 247 19.03 -8.28 -3.18
CA VAL A 247 19.64 -9.53 -3.65
C VAL A 247 18.55 -10.57 -3.85
N PHE A 248 18.42 -11.08 -5.07
CA PHE A 248 17.66 -12.29 -5.35
C PHE A 248 18.48 -13.50 -4.88
N ILE A 249 17.93 -14.29 -3.97
CA ILE A 249 18.60 -15.50 -3.45
C ILE A 249 18.19 -16.72 -4.25
N ASP A 250 16.89 -17.02 -4.30
CA ASP A 250 16.38 -18.26 -4.88
C ASP A 250 14.89 -18.15 -5.27
N SER A 251 14.44 -19.07 -6.10
CA SER A 251 13.04 -19.27 -6.53
C SER A 251 12.68 -20.75 -6.45
N VAL A 252 11.81 -21.11 -5.51
CA VAL A 252 11.34 -22.50 -5.34
C VAL A 252 9.92 -22.63 -5.89
N ARG A 253 9.67 -23.66 -6.73
CA ARG A 253 8.31 -24.04 -7.15
C ARG A 253 7.69 -24.93 -6.08
N LEU A 254 6.57 -24.49 -5.51
CA LEU A 254 5.88 -25.21 -4.44
C LEU A 254 4.77 -26.11 -4.96
N PHE A 255 4.04 -25.64 -5.98
CA PHE A 255 2.87 -26.35 -6.49
C PHE A 255 3.17 -27.00 -7.85
N PRO A 256 3.09 -28.35 -7.97
CA PRO A 256 3.38 -29.06 -9.22
C PRO A 256 2.45 -28.64 -10.38
N ASN A 257 1.19 -28.35 -10.07
CA ASN A 257 0.18 -27.89 -11.03
C ASN A 257 0.33 -26.40 -11.41
N ARG A 258 1.37 -25.72 -10.94
CA ARG A 258 1.61 -24.28 -11.16
C ARG A 258 0.48 -23.37 -10.65
N ALA A 259 -0.29 -23.82 -9.64
CA ALA A 259 -1.34 -23.00 -9.07
C ALA A 259 -0.77 -21.73 -8.42
N ALA A 260 -1.52 -20.62 -8.50
CA ALA A 260 -1.11 -19.35 -7.94
C ALA A 260 -0.97 -19.42 -6.41
N VAL A 261 0.08 -18.80 -5.87
CA VAL A 261 0.24 -18.60 -4.42
C VAL A 261 -0.80 -17.59 -3.96
N GLN A 262 -1.72 -17.99 -3.10
CA GLN A 262 -2.82 -17.12 -2.65
C GLN A 262 -2.59 -16.44 -1.31
N ASN A 263 -1.78 -17.06 -0.45
CA ASN A 263 -1.42 -16.49 0.84
C ASN A 263 -0.05 -17.01 1.27
N LEU A 264 0.68 -16.17 1.98
CA LEU A 264 1.99 -16.44 2.57
C LEU A 264 1.97 -16.01 4.02
N LEU A 265 2.51 -16.86 4.89
CA LEU A 265 2.69 -16.55 6.31
C LEU A 265 4.07 -17.03 6.74
N VAL A 266 4.83 -16.14 7.37
CA VAL A 266 6.06 -16.52 8.09
C VAL A 266 5.68 -16.86 9.52
N TYR A 267 6.11 -18.03 9.99
CA TYR A 267 5.83 -18.49 11.34
C TYR A 267 7.15 -18.76 12.08
N ASP A 268 7.29 -18.15 13.27
CA ASP A 268 8.44 -18.36 14.16
C ASP A 268 8.04 -19.40 15.22
N ARG A 269 8.74 -20.55 15.24
CA ARG A 269 8.44 -21.70 16.11
C ARG A 269 9.66 -22.03 16.98
N GLY A 270 10.05 -21.08 17.83
CA GLY A 270 11.23 -21.23 18.70
C GLY A 270 12.52 -21.22 17.88
N GLU A 271 13.23 -22.36 17.82
CA GLU A 271 14.47 -22.49 17.05
C GLU A 271 14.23 -22.77 15.55
N PHE A 272 13.02 -23.15 15.15
CA PHE A 272 12.67 -23.45 13.76
C PHE A 272 11.72 -22.39 13.19
N ARG A 273 11.99 -21.96 11.95
CA ARG A 273 11.20 -20.95 11.24
C ARG A 273 10.66 -21.57 9.96
N ASP A 274 9.33 -21.63 9.87
CA ASP A 274 8.62 -22.24 8.76
C ASP A 274 7.83 -21.19 7.96
N LEU A 275 7.75 -21.40 6.64
CA LEU A 275 6.84 -20.66 5.76
C LEU A 275 5.62 -21.53 5.49
N LYS A 276 4.43 -20.97 5.72
CA LYS A 276 3.16 -21.60 5.35
C LYS A 276 2.61 -20.98 4.08
N PHE A 277 2.09 -21.85 3.21
CA PHE A 277 1.57 -21.51 1.89
C PHE A 277 0.11 -21.97 1.81
N MET A 278 -0.77 -21.17 1.19
CA MET A 278 -2.13 -21.59 0.87
C MET A 278 -2.39 -21.55 -0.62
N GLN A 279 -3.12 -22.55 -1.11
CA GLN A 279 -3.63 -22.69 -2.47
C GLN A 279 -5.15 -22.89 -2.40
N LYS A 280 -5.89 -22.44 -3.42
CA LYS A 280 -7.31 -22.81 -3.57
C LYS A 280 -7.42 -24.27 -4.02
N ASP A 281 -8.22 -25.04 -3.28
CA ASP A 281 -8.65 -26.36 -3.72
C ASP A 281 -9.63 -26.21 -4.90
N ASP A 282 -9.32 -26.84 -6.04
CA ASP A 282 -10.24 -26.98 -7.19
C ASP A 282 -11.36 -28.01 -6.92
N LYS A 283 -11.79 -28.19 -5.66
CA LYS A 283 -12.86 -29.11 -5.27
C LYS A 283 -14.22 -28.44 -5.08
N SER A 284 -14.54 -27.43 -5.90
CA SER A 284 -15.92 -26.96 -6.06
C SER A 284 -16.50 -27.52 -7.37
N ASN A 285 -16.69 -28.84 -7.41
CA ASN A 285 -17.69 -29.49 -8.26
C ASN A 285 -18.68 -30.16 -7.31
N TYR A 286 -19.69 -29.41 -6.88
CA TYR A 286 -21.00 -29.90 -6.43
C TYR A 286 -22.03 -28.82 -6.68
#